data_AF-A0AAV2BAZ5-F1
#
_entry.id   AF-A0AAV2BAZ5-F1
#
_cell.length_a   1.000
_cell.length_b   1.000
_cell.length_c   1.000
_cell.angle_alpha   90.00
_cell.angle_beta   90.00
_cell.angle_gamma   90.00
#
_symmetry.space_group_name_H-M   'P 1'
#
loop_
_entity.id
_entity.type
_entity.pdbx_description
1 polymer ?
#
loop_
_entity_poly.entity_id
_entity_poly.type
_entity_poly.pdbx_seq_one_letter_code
_entity_poly.pdbx_strand_id
1 'polypeptide(L)'
;MATKPIGYDFWRNVLHSPRYVAAPMVDMSELAFRMLCRKYGSQLCYSPMLHSLQYSQDFLYRKDNFSTCHEDRPLVVQFCANDPDIFVNAAHMVASECNAIDLNLGCPQAIAKKGFYGSFLQDDWDLIRSLVQKASYELPVPVTCKMRILPGHFKKSVEYARMLEHAGCSVLTVHGRTREQKGHATGLASWELIKEIKANVNIPVIANGNILSFDDVEACLDYTGADAVMSAEALLHNPALFSGKNPPVWKIVEEYLQLADKYNTPIRCVRCHLFKILYLCIYQDDEVREILTESSTLTDFYSVVELLKKLPAKLSNTEESKTNVKNNDPENILESINFGFEEFADTKNLTPHTIPVVCDNEKNFLLRTTRNDNMSDGNENFINNMDSGNDDIRNENEAGDTLNYLPIWVCHSRPRVAITEKSRGCFSKYFDSSEKTNENPEEMYMSKKKQRRARHHERVVAAMKEKRKTKKMRRKQKLAEMKTQDIVSVVENVNDKKEKVTKKQQKMMIKERLLSAQGTSPKICINLGFASSMETKELSRLSSQLRRLYGSNRHSSHPVHLYFCSFSPDDELYKICESKNDGFSTYILHLSEILIFSCSTND
;
A
#
# COMPACT_ATOMS: atom_id res chain seq x y z
N MET A 1 7.93 -5.13 44.94
CA MET A 1 8.06 -5.62 43.54
C MET A 1 8.68 -4.50 42.71
N ALA A 2 9.57 -4.80 41.76
CA ALA A 2 10.02 -3.79 40.81
C ALA A 2 8.82 -3.36 39.94
N THR A 3 8.58 -2.06 39.82
CA THR A 3 7.53 -1.52 38.94
C THR A 3 7.93 -1.75 37.49
N LYS A 4 7.11 -2.49 36.72
CA LYS A 4 7.34 -2.64 35.28
C LYS A 4 7.31 -1.27 34.60
N PRO A 5 8.24 -0.96 33.67
CA PRO A 5 8.24 0.33 32.97
C PRO A 5 6.99 0.41 32.08
N ILE A 6 6.42 1.60 31.94
CA ILE A 6 5.22 1.86 31.12
C ILE A 6 5.42 3.13 30.29
N GLY A 7 4.52 3.41 29.34
CA GLY A 7 4.54 4.64 28.54
C GLY A 7 5.90 4.89 27.85
N TYR A 8 6.40 6.12 27.95
CA TYR A 8 7.69 6.50 27.38
C TYR A 8 8.90 5.84 28.04
N ASP A 9 8.83 5.42 29.31
CA ASP A 9 9.95 4.74 29.96
C ASP A 9 10.12 3.33 29.39
N PHE A 10 9.01 2.63 29.13
CA PHE A 10 9.02 1.37 28.40
C PHE A 10 9.55 1.55 26.97
N TRP A 11 9.04 2.57 26.26
CA TRP A 11 9.43 2.89 24.90
C TRP A 11 10.94 3.13 24.75
N ARG A 12 11.51 3.98 25.62
CA ARG A 12 12.92 4.38 25.56
C ARG A 12 13.84 3.29 26.08
N ASN A 13 13.53 2.71 27.24
CA ASN A 13 14.48 1.88 27.99
C ASN A 13 14.38 0.38 27.67
N VAL A 14 13.23 -0.10 27.16
CA VAL A 14 13.01 -1.53 26.85
C VAL A 14 12.79 -1.79 25.36
N LEU A 15 12.14 -0.87 24.64
CA LEU A 15 11.97 -0.99 23.18
C LEU A 15 13.06 -0.25 22.38
N HIS A 16 13.89 0.56 23.03
CA HIS A 16 14.96 1.37 22.43
C HIS A 16 14.47 2.42 21.40
N SER A 17 13.30 3.02 21.65
CA SER A 17 12.66 4.04 20.81
C SER A 17 12.58 3.65 19.32
N PRO A 18 11.93 2.52 18.98
CA PRO A 18 11.99 1.95 17.64
C PRO A 18 11.15 2.79 16.67
N ARG A 19 11.78 3.28 15.62
CA ARG A 19 11.15 4.10 14.57
C ARG A 19 10.43 3.26 13.52
N TYR A 20 10.95 2.08 13.23
CA TYR A 20 10.52 1.20 12.14
C TYR A 20 9.89 -0.09 12.67
N VAL A 21 8.59 -0.27 12.44
CA VAL A 21 7.79 -1.35 13.06
C VAL A 21 7.17 -2.29 12.02
N ALA A 22 7.40 -3.59 12.15
CA ALA A 22 6.74 -4.62 11.36
C ALA A 22 5.39 -5.04 12.01
N ALA A 23 4.29 -4.93 11.25
CA ALA A 23 2.94 -5.17 11.75
C ALA A 23 2.63 -6.65 12.05
N PRO A 24 1.68 -6.90 12.97
CA PRO A 24 1.11 -8.24 13.18
C PRO A 24 0.25 -8.65 11.97
N MET A 25 0.56 -9.80 11.38
CA MET A 25 -0.11 -10.34 10.19
C MET A 25 -0.27 -11.86 10.32
N VAL A 26 -1.52 -12.36 10.30
CA VAL A 26 -1.83 -13.80 10.43
C VAL A 26 -1.18 -14.59 9.29
N ASP A 27 -0.47 -15.69 9.63
CA ASP A 27 0.35 -16.52 8.72
C ASP A 27 1.40 -15.74 7.88
N MET A 28 1.73 -14.51 8.27
CA MET A 28 2.49 -13.54 7.47
C MET A 28 3.44 -12.65 8.30
N SER A 29 3.63 -12.98 9.59
CA SER A 29 4.60 -12.33 10.49
C SER A 29 5.18 -13.33 11.48
N GLU A 30 5.35 -14.57 11.02
CA GLU A 30 6.04 -15.66 11.71
C GLU A 30 7.56 -15.40 11.83
N LEU A 31 8.26 -16.23 12.61
CA LEU A 31 9.64 -15.95 13.02
C LEU A 31 10.58 -15.69 11.82
N ALA A 32 10.58 -16.53 10.79
CA ALA A 32 11.42 -16.35 9.61
C ALA A 32 11.22 -14.97 8.95
N PHE A 33 9.96 -14.55 8.74
CA PHE A 33 9.67 -13.24 8.18
C PHE A 33 10.03 -12.08 9.12
N ARG A 34 9.86 -12.23 10.45
CA ARG A 34 10.32 -11.20 11.41
C ARG A 34 11.83 -11.05 11.38
N MET A 35 12.59 -12.14 11.30
CA MET A 35 14.05 -12.09 11.19
C MET A 35 14.52 -11.46 9.87
N LEU A 36 13.83 -11.73 8.76
CA LEU A 36 14.07 -11.07 7.48
C LEU A 36 13.82 -9.55 7.60
N CYS A 37 12.68 -9.16 8.14
CA CYS A 37 12.34 -7.75 8.37
C CYS A 37 13.36 -7.03 9.28
N ARG A 38 13.89 -7.71 10.32
CA ARG A 38 14.97 -7.19 11.18
C ARG A 38 16.29 -7.00 10.43
N LYS A 39 16.69 -7.99 9.62
CA LYS A 39 17.88 -7.90 8.76
C LYS A 39 17.84 -6.68 7.84
N TYR A 40 16.64 -6.25 7.44
CA TYR A 40 16.41 -5.04 6.65
C TYR A 40 15.85 -3.83 7.46
N GLY A 41 16.19 -3.73 8.74
CA GLY A 41 16.04 -2.49 9.53
C GLY A 41 14.75 -2.37 10.33
N SER A 42 13.87 -3.36 10.37
CA SER A 42 12.75 -3.35 11.32
C SER A 42 13.27 -3.46 12.75
N GLN A 43 13.00 -2.46 13.58
CA GLN A 43 13.52 -2.35 14.94
C GLN A 43 12.58 -3.02 15.97
N LEU A 44 11.27 -2.95 15.71
CA LEU A 44 10.23 -3.61 16.51
C LEU A 44 9.39 -4.51 15.60
N CYS A 45 9.21 -5.77 15.99
CA CYS A 45 8.34 -6.70 15.26
C CYS A 45 7.20 -7.18 16.16
N TYR A 46 6.07 -7.46 15.54
CA TYR A 46 4.90 -8.06 16.18
C TYR A 46 4.71 -9.51 15.72
N SER A 47 4.26 -10.39 16.61
CA SER A 47 3.84 -11.76 16.26
C SER A 47 2.64 -11.77 15.29
N PRO A 48 2.30 -12.93 14.71
CA PRO A 48 0.95 -13.13 14.16
C PRO A 48 -0.10 -12.89 15.26
N MET A 49 -1.32 -12.50 14.87
CA MET A 49 -2.42 -12.33 15.83
C MET A 49 -2.89 -13.70 16.32
N LEU A 50 -2.62 -14.00 17.60
CA LEU A 50 -2.97 -15.25 18.27
C LEU A 50 -4.39 -15.18 18.86
N HIS A 51 -5.14 -16.27 18.87
CA HIS A 51 -6.46 -16.33 19.49
C HIS A 51 -6.34 -16.73 20.96
N SER A 52 -6.71 -15.86 21.91
CA SER A 52 -6.47 -16.09 23.35
C SER A 52 -7.04 -17.42 23.86
N LEU A 53 -8.32 -17.71 23.55
CA LEU A 53 -8.98 -18.97 23.91
C LEU A 53 -8.21 -20.21 23.43
N GLN A 54 -7.83 -20.25 22.14
CA GLN A 54 -7.10 -21.38 21.57
C GLN A 54 -5.68 -21.46 22.17
N TYR A 55 -5.01 -20.33 22.35
CA TYR A 55 -3.69 -20.28 22.97
C TYR A 55 -3.69 -20.75 24.42
N SER A 56 -4.74 -20.44 25.20
CA SER A 56 -4.89 -20.95 26.57
C SER A 56 -5.14 -22.47 26.60
N GLN A 57 -6.04 -22.97 25.74
CA GLN A 57 -6.57 -24.34 25.84
C GLN A 57 -5.82 -25.40 25.03
N ASP A 58 -5.22 -25.04 23.89
CA ASP A 58 -4.67 -25.98 22.91
C ASP A 58 -3.15 -25.83 22.77
N PHE A 59 -2.42 -26.87 23.18
CA PHE A 59 -0.96 -26.94 23.08
C PHE A 59 -0.46 -26.98 21.63
N LEU A 60 -1.16 -27.67 20.74
CA LEU A 60 -0.80 -27.73 19.31
C LEU A 60 -1.01 -26.36 18.69
N TYR A 61 -2.11 -25.67 19.01
CA TYR A 61 -2.31 -24.28 18.58
C TYR A 61 -1.17 -23.36 19.01
N ARG A 62 -0.72 -23.43 20.29
CA ARG A 62 0.44 -22.65 20.74
C ARG A 62 1.68 -22.94 19.89
N LYS A 63 2.05 -24.22 19.79
CA LYS A 63 3.26 -24.70 19.09
C LYS A 63 3.27 -24.32 17.60
N ASP A 64 2.12 -24.40 16.94
CA ASP A 64 2.02 -24.22 15.48
C ASP A 64 1.85 -22.74 15.06
N ASN A 65 1.51 -21.84 15.98
CA ASN A 65 1.21 -20.43 15.68
C ASN A 65 2.17 -19.42 16.34
N PHE A 66 2.96 -19.84 17.33
CA PHE A 66 3.97 -18.99 17.96
C PHE A 66 5.33 -19.69 18.08
N SER A 67 6.38 -18.96 17.68
CA SER A 67 7.78 -19.29 17.88
C SER A 67 8.59 -18.00 17.92
N THR A 68 9.72 -17.99 18.63
CA THR A 68 10.67 -16.87 18.70
C THR A 68 12.11 -17.38 18.89
N CYS A 69 13.10 -16.48 18.84
CA CYS A 69 14.50 -16.76 19.17
C CYS A 69 15.11 -15.56 19.92
N HIS A 70 16.35 -15.67 20.41
CA HIS A 70 16.98 -14.64 21.23
C HIS A 70 17.11 -13.29 20.49
N GLU A 71 17.45 -13.37 19.20
CA GLU A 71 17.67 -12.24 18.29
C GLU A 71 16.37 -11.60 17.80
N ASP A 72 15.21 -12.23 18.02
CA ASP A 72 13.90 -11.68 17.66
C ASP A 72 13.39 -10.69 18.73
N ARG A 73 14.26 -9.81 19.26
CA ARG A 73 13.88 -8.81 20.27
C ARG A 73 14.26 -7.39 19.84
N PRO A 74 13.48 -6.36 20.23
CA PRO A 74 12.24 -6.43 21.02
C PRO A 74 11.05 -7.02 20.23
N LEU A 75 10.22 -7.83 20.90
CA LEU A 75 9.03 -8.49 20.32
C LEU A 75 7.76 -8.10 21.08
N VAL A 76 6.69 -7.84 20.34
CA VAL A 76 5.34 -7.71 20.91
C VAL A 76 4.46 -8.86 20.45
N VAL A 77 3.83 -9.57 21.38
CA VAL A 77 2.93 -10.69 21.05
C VAL A 77 1.49 -10.21 21.04
N GLN A 78 0.83 -10.28 19.89
CA GLN A 78 -0.53 -9.79 19.73
C GLN A 78 -1.57 -10.90 19.91
N PHE A 79 -2.57 -10.64 20.73
CA PHE A 79 -3.77 -11.48 20.86
C PHE A 79 -5.01 -10.80 20.28
N CYS A 80 -5.94 -11.61 19.78
CA CYS A 80 -7.36 -11.28 19.84
C CYS A 80 -8.02 -12.01 21.02
N ALA A 81 -8.89 -11.29 21.72
CA ALA A 81 -9.62 -11.77 22.89
C ALA A 81 -10.96 -11.03 23.00
N ASN A 82 -11.86 -11.56 23.83
CA ASN A 82 -13.15 -10.96 24.17
C ASN A 82 -13.60 -11.31 25.60
N ASP A 83 -12.68 -11.85 26.42
CA ASP A 83 -12.87 -12.26 27.81
C ASP A 83 -11.58 -11.91 28.57
N PRO A 84 -11.63 -11.12 29.66
CA PRO A 84 -10.44 -10.69 30.40
C PRO A 84 -9.64 -11.82 31.04
N ASP A 85 -10.29 -12.83 31.62
CA ASP A 85 -9.61 -13.92 32.32
C ASP A 85 -8.89 -14.84 31.33
N ILE A 86 -9.55 -15.19 30.23
CA ILE A 86 -8.95 -15.99 29.15
C ILE A 86 -7.82 -15.22 28.44
N PHE A 87 -7.95 -13.90 28.26
CA PHE A 87 -6.88 -13.07 27.70
C PHE A 87 -5.63 -13.10 28.59
N VAL A 88 -5.80 -12.82 29.89
CA VAL A 88 -4.68 -12.76 30.83
C VAL A 88 -4.02 -14.12 31.01
N ASN A 89 -4.81 -15.20 31.13
CA ASN A 89 -4.27 -16.56 31.19
C ASN A 89 -3.43 -16.91 29.95
N ALA A 90 -3.92 -16.62 28.74
CA ALA A 90 -3.16 -16.85 27.51
C ALA A 90 -1.87 -15.99 27.44
N ALA A 91 -1.95 -14.74 27.86
CA ALA A 91 -0.83 -13.81 27.84
C ALA A 91 0.26 -14.15 28.87
N HIS A 92 -0.09 -14.65 30.06
CA HIS A 92 0.88 -15.15 31.04
C HIS A 92 1.76 -16.28 30.47
N MET A 93 1.19 -17.16 29.67
CA MET A 93 1.91 -18.31 29.08
C MET A 93 3.00 -17.92 28.07
N VAL A 94 3.06 -16.66 27.62
CA VAL A 94 4.05 -16.16 26.64
C VAL A 94 4.77 -14.88 27.10
N ALA A 95 4.48 -14.39 28.30
CA ALA A 95 5.01 -13.12 28.81
C ALA A 95 6.54 -13.11 28.97
N SER A 96 7.16 -14.26 29.24
CA SER A 96 8.63 -14.42 29.28
C SER A 96 9.29 -14.37 27.90
N GLU A 97 8.56 -14.70 26.84
CA GLU A 97 9.06 -14.82 25.46
C GLU A 97 8.97 -13.51 24.65
N CYS A 98 8.42 -12.44 25.23
CA CYS A 98 8.23 -11.15 24.57
C CYS A 98 8.63 -9.97 25.46
N ASN A 99 8.45 -8.75 24.95
CA ASN A 99 8.70 -7.50 25.67
C ASN A 99 7.37 -6.80 26.06
N ALA A 100 6.27 -7.09 25.37
CA ALA A 100 4.91 -6.66 25.70
C ALA A 100 3.85 -7.55 25.04
N ILE A 101 2.62 -7.44 25.55
CA ILE A 101 1.42 -8.10 25.04
C ILE A 101 0.51 -7.05 24.39
N ASP A 102 0.10 -7.27 23.13
CA ASP A 102 -0.80 -6.36 22.41
C ASP A 102 -2.22 -6.90 22.30
N LEU A 103 -3.22 -6.05 22.56
CA LEU A 103 -4.60 -6.35 22.26
C LEU A 103 -4.99 -5.85 20.86
N ASN A 104 -5.39 -6.77 19.99
CA ASN A 104 -5.93 -6.44 18.67
C ASN A 104 -7.34 -5.84 18.80
N LEU A 105 -7.46 -4.55 18.50
CA LEU A 105 -8.71 -3.79 18.41
C LEU A 105 -8.98 -3.30 16.97
N GLY A 106 -8.26 -3.87 15.99
CA GLY A 106 -8.18 -3.34 14.63
C GLY A 106 -8.56 -4.32 13.52
N CYS A 107 -8.65 -5.63 13.79
CA CYS A 107 -8.99 -6.63 12.79
C CYS A 107 -10.46 -6.50 12.36
N PRO A 108 -10.77 -6.32 11.06
CA PRO A 108 -12.15 -6.15 10.59
C PRO A 108 -12.66 -7.36 9.80
N GLN A 109 -11.98 -8.51 9.88
CA GLN A 109 -12.32 -9.71 9.11
C GLN A 109 -13.64 -10.35 9.57
N ALA A 110 -14.22 -11.20 8.72
CA ALA A 110 -15.48 -11.89 9.05
C ALA A 110 -15.33 -12.87 10.22
N ILE A 111 -14.15 -13.48 10.39
CA ILE A 111 -13.83 -14.34 11.53
C ILE A 111 -13.85 -13.56 12.86
N ALA A 112 -13.27 -12.36 12.88
CA ALA A 112 -13.30 -11.43 14.01
C ALA A 112 -14.73 -10.96 14.34
N LYS A 113 -15.58 -10.78 13.32
CA LYS A 113 -17.00 -10.52 13.54
C LYS A 113 -17.72 -11.69 14.21
N LYS A 114 -17.42 -12.92 13.78
CA LYS A 114 -18.06 -14.13 14.30
C LYS A 114 -17.63 -14.43 15.73
N GLY A 115 -16.35 -14.22 16.06
CA GLY A 115 -15.79 -14.39 17.41
C GLY A 115 -15.92 -13.17 18.32
N PHE A 116 -16.53 -12.07 17.86
CA PHE A 116 -16.66 -10.81 18.61
C PHE A 116 -15.33 -10.30 19.19
N TYR A 117 -14.31 -10.16 18.35
CA TYR A 117 -13.01 -9.58 18.72
C TYR A 117 -12.50 -8.58 17.66
N GLY A 118 -11.33 -7.96 17.89
CA GLY A 118 -10.77 -7.00 16.96
C GLY A 118 -11.61 -5.71 16.91
N SER A 119 -11.78 -5.14 15.72
CA SER A 119 -12.58 -3.91 15.52
C SER A 119 -14.08 -4.07 15.78
N PHE A 120 -14.56 -5.25 16.17
CA PHE A 120 -15.95 -5.43 16.62
C PHE A 120 -16.14 -5.12 18.11
N LEU A 121 -15.06 -5.15 18.90
CA LEU A 121 -15.07 -4.69 20.29
C LEU A 121 -15.24 -3.17 20.39
N GLN A 122 -14.90 -2.40 19.34
CA GLN A 122 -14.98 -0.93 19.35
C GLN A 122 -16.40 -0.37 19.63
N ASP A 123 -17.42 -1.24 19.56
CA ASP A 123 -18.82 -0.95 19.84
C ASP A 123 -19.19 -1.20 21.33
N ASP A 124 -18.27 -1.77 22.14
CA ASP A 124 -18.37 -2.07 23.58
C ASP A 124 -17.06 -1.65 24.31
N TRP A 125 -17.04 -0.43 24.85
CA TRP A 125 -15.83 0.15 25.44
C TRP A 125 -15.54 -0.37 26.85
N ASP A 126 -16.55 -0.86 27.58
CA ASP A 126 -16.35 -1.33 28.94
C ASP A 126 -15.76 -2.75 28.97
N LEU A 127 -16.08 -3.58 27.96
CA LEU A 127 -15.35 -4.82 27.72
C LEU A 127 -13.89 -4.55 27.33
N ILE A 128 -13.61 -3.56 26.47
CA ILE A 128 -12.22 -3.20 26.13
C ILE A 128 -11.47 -2.69 27.38
N ARG A 129 -12.10 -1.83 28.17
CA ARG A 129 -11.53 -1.31 29.41
C ARG A 129 -11.16 -2.45 30.35
N SER A 130 -12.05 -3.42 30.59
CA SER A 130 -11.77 -4.56 31.47
C SER A 130 -10.68 -5.48 30.93
N LEU A 131 -10.64 -5.75 29.62
CA LEU A 131 -9.56 -6.48 28.94
C LEU A 131 -8.18 -5.83 29.18
N VAL A 132 -8.06 -4.53 28.89
CA VAL A 132 -6.79 -3.80 29.00
C VAL A 132 -6.40 -3.58 30.47
N GLN A 133 -7.35 -3.20 31.32
CA GLN A 133 -7.08 -2.92 32.74
C GLN A 133 -6.62 -4.18 33.50
N LYS A 134 -7.32 -5.31 33.35
CA LYS A 134 -6.93 -6.57 33.99
C LYS A 134 -5.55 -7.02 33.51
N ALA A 135 -5.31 -6.98 32.20
CA ALA A 135 -4.01 -7.34 31.63
C ALA A 135 -2.88 -6.40 32.07
N SER A 136 -3.14 -5.10 32.17
CA SER A 136 -2.16 -4.11 32.64
C SER A 136 -1.77 -4.33 34.11
N TYR A 137 -2.70 -4.85 34.93
CA TYR A 137 -2.49 -5.13 36.35
C TYR A 137 -1.80 -6.47 36.59
N GLU A 138 -2.27 -7.56 35.97
CA GLU A 138 -1.85 -8.93 36.30
C GLU A 138 -0.57 -9.38 35.56
N LEU A 139 -0.32 -8.90 34.33
CA LEU A 139 0.82 -9.37 33.53
C LEU A 139 2.16 -8.78 34.01
N PRO A 140 3.28 -9.54 33.96
CA PRO A 140 4.59 -9.04 34.35
C PRO A 140 5.20 -8.07 33.32
N VAL A 141 4.71 -8.10 32.07
CA VAL A 141 5.13 -7.21 30.98
C VAL A 141 4.09 -6.11 30.71
N PRO A 142 4.45 -5.01 30.01
CA PRO A 142 3.50 -3.98 29.62
C PRO A 142 2.47 -4.45 28.59
N VAL A 143 1.34 -3.76 28.56
CA VAL A 143 0.25 -4.02 27.60
C VAL A 143 0.21 -2.90 26.57
N THR A 144 0.09 -3.24 25.29
CA THR A 144 -0.10 -2.30 24.18
C THR A 144 -1.44 -2.56 23.50
N CYS A 145 -1.89 -1.65 22.64
CA CYS A 145 -3.12 -1.84 21.87
C CYS A 145 -2.93 -1.42 20.41
N LYS A 146 -3.49 -2.20 19.47
CA LYS A 146 -3.58 -1.83 18.05
C LYS A 146 -5.03 -1.56 17.63
N MET A 147 -5.40 -0.30 17.52
CA MET A 147 -6.77 0.12 17.18
C MET A 147 -6.94 0.60 15.73
N ARG A 148 -8.21 0.80 15.35
CA ARG A 148 -8.62 1.59 14.17
C ARG A 148 -9.31 2.87 14.63
N ILE A 149 -9.25 3.91 13.81
CA ILE A 149 -10.07 5.12 13.99
C ILE A 149 -11.57 4.80 13.86
N LEU A 150 -12.41 5.62 14.50
CA LEU A 150 -13.85 5.46 14.49
C LEU A 150 -14.51 6.36 13.43
N PRO A 151 -15.63 5.94 12.81
CA PRO A 151 -16.31 6.74 11.79
C PRO A 151 -16.98 7.98 12.40
N GLY A 152 -17.02 9.07 11.61
CA GLY A 152 -17.91 10.21 11.81
C GLY A 152 -17.29 11.42 12.53
N HIS A 153 -16.48 11.23 13.57
CA HIS A 153 -15.93 12.35 14.36
C HIS A 153 -14.53 12.05 14.93
N PHE A 154 -13.61 13.02 14.82
CA PHE A 154 -12.26 12.93 15.40
C PHE A 154 -12.32 12.75 16.92
N LYS A 155 -13.17 13.54 17.59
CA LYS A 155 -13.36 13.52 19.04
C LYS A 155 -13.58 12.11 19.60
N LYS A 156 -14.42 11.29 18.96
CA LYS A 156 -14.70 9.92 19.44
C LYS A 156 -13.49 8.99 19.32
N SER A 157 -12.64 9.19 18.31
CA SER A 157 -11.39 8.43 18.17
C SER A 157 -10.35 8.84 19.22
N VAL A 158 -10.31 10.12 19.60
CA VAL A 158 -9.48 10.65 20.70
C VAL A 158 -9.98 10.16 22.06
N GLU A 159 -11.29 10.20 22.32
CA GLU A 159 -11.91 9.65 23.54
C GLU A 159 -11.63 8.15 23.70
N TYR A 160 -11.68 7.39 22.59
CA TYR A 160 -11.35 5.97 22.56
C TYR A 160 -9.85 5.72 22.88
N ALA A 161 -8.94 6.52 22.30
CA ALA A 161 -7.52 6.44 22.58
C ALA A 161 -7.19 6.75 24.06
N ARG A 162 -7.79 7.80 24.63
CA ARG A 162 -7.67 8.15 26.06
C ARG A 162 -8.23 7.08 26.99
N MET A 163 -9.32 6.41 26.60
CA MET A 163 -9.86 5.30 27.37
C MET A 163 -8.85 4.14 27.45
N LEU A 164 -8.17 3.83 26.34
CA LEU A 164 -7.10 2.81 26.32
C LEU A 164 -5.90 3.21 27.19
N GLU A 165 -5.45 4.46 27.10
CA GLU A 165 -4.40 5.02 27.95
C GLU A 165 -4.76 4.90 29.45
N HIS A 166 -5.94 5.38 29.85
CA HIS A 166 -6.42 5.28 31.23
C HIS A 166 -6.63 3.84 31.71
N ALA A 167 -6.88 2.89 30.80
CA ALA A 167 -6.97 1.47 31.11
C ALA A 167 -5.60 0.80 31.26
N GLY A 168 -4.48 1.52 31.12
CA GLY A 168 -3.12 0.98 31.30
C GLY A 168 -2.39 0.58 30.03
N CYS A 169 -2.89 0.98 28.84
CA CYS A 169 -2.15 0.83 27.59
C CYS A 169 -0.86 1.66 27.63
N SER A 170 0.29 1.03 27.37
CA SER A 170 1.62 1.65 27.42
C SER A 170 2.11 2.17 26.07
N VAL A 171 1.62 1.63 24.94
CA VAL A 171 1.92 2.09 23.57
C VAL A 171 0.69 1.85 22.70
N LEU A 172 0.29 2.86 21.93
CA LEU A 172 -0.91 2.79 21.09
C LEU A 172 -0.56 2.77 19.60
N THR A 173 -0.81 1.67 18.90
CA THR A 173 -0.75 1.66 17.44
C THR A 173 -2.08 2.08 16.85
N VAL A 174 -2.09 3.15 16.05
CA VAL A 174 -3.31 3.69 15.41
C VAL A 174 -3.30 3.41 13.91
N HIS A 175 -4.21 2.55 13.45
CA HIS A 175 -4.51 2.45 12.02
C HIS A 175 -5.50 3.55 11.63
N GLY A 176 -5.05 4.51 10.82
CA GLY A 176 -5.85 5.64 10.30
C GLY A 176 -6.99 5.27 9.35
N ARG A 177 -7.50 4.04 9.36
CA ARG A 177 -8.67 3.58 8.58
C ARG A 177 -9.76 3.05 9.50
N THR A 178 -11.02 3.36 9.22
CA THR A 178 -12.16 2.78 9.96
C THR A 178 -12.30 1.28 9.73
N ARG A 179 -13.11 0.59 10.54
CA ARG A 179 -13.45 -0.84 10.36
C ARG A 179 -14.03 -1.16 8.97
N GLU A 180 -14.79 -0.22 8.41
CA GLU A 180 -15.46 -0.36 7.12
C GLU A 180 -14.48 -0.16 5.95
N GLN A 181 -13.40 0.60 6.16
CA GLN A 181 -12.29 0.80 5.23
C GLN A 181 -11.39 -0.44 5.14
N LYS A 182 -11.84 -1.44 4.37
CA LYS A 182 -11.13 -2.71 4.11
C LYS A 182 -11.39 -3.26 2.70
N GLY A 183 -10.51 -4.13 2.23
CA GLY A 183 -10.63 -4.77 0.91
C GLY A 183 -10.79 -3.73 -0.20
N HIS A 184 -11.80 -3.88 -1.05
CA HIS A 184 -12.05 -2.91 -2.13
C HIS A 184 -12.44 -1.49 -1.67
N ALA A 185 -12.76 -1.30 -0.38
CA ALA A 185 -13.10 -0.01 0.22
C ALA A 185 -11.97 0.56 1.12
N THR A 186 -10.73 0.07 1.00
CA THR A 186 -9.63 0.43 1.92
C THR A 186 -9.36 1.94 1.99
N GLY A 187 -9.37 2.65 0.86
CA GLY A 187 -9.11 4.09 0.80
C GLY A 187 -7.75 4.52 1.37
N LEU A 188 -7.55 5.81 1.55
CA LEU A 188 -6.39 6.35 2.27
C LEU A 188 -6.60 6.23 3.78
N ALA A 189 -5.51 6.06 4.53
CA ALA A 189 -5.49 6.27 5.96
C ALA A 189 -5.47 7.79 6.25
N SER A 190 -6.29 8.26 7.19
CA SER A 190 -6.23 9.62 7.71
C SER A 190 -5.07 9.72 8.69
N TRP A 191 -3.95 10.29 8.23
CA TRP A 191 -2.85 10.73 9.09
C TRP A 191 -3.27 11.91 9.98
N GLU A 192 -4.21 12.75 9.53
CA GLU A 192 -4.81 13.83 10.31
C GLU A 192 -5.41 13.32 11.63
N LEU A 193 -6.17 12.22 11.59
CA LEU A 193 -6.71 11.61 12.82
C LEU A 193 -5.64 10.96 13.69
N ILE A 194 -4.52 10.48 13.12
CA ILE A 194 -3.39 9.97 13.90
C ILE A 194 -2.71 11.14 14.64
N LYS A 195 -2.53 12.28 13.97
CA LYS A 195 -2.01 13.53 14.57
C LYS A 195 -2.87 14.00 15.75
N GLU A 196 -4.18 14.08 15.54
CA GLU A 196 -5.13 14.47 16.59
C GLU A 196 -5.09 13.52 17.79
N ILE A 197 -4.96 12.21 17.57
CA ILE A 197 -4.79 11.25 18.67
C ILE A 197 -3.45 11.45 19.38
N LYS A 198 -2.33 11.56 18.64
CA LYS A 198 -0.99 11.77 19.18
C LYS A 198 -0.89 13.03 20.05
N ALA A 199 -1.56 14.12 19.64
CA ALA A 199 -1.60 15.38 20.39
C ALA A 199 -2.45 15.31 21.68
N ASN A 200 -3.22 14.22 21.89
CA ASN A 200 -4.20 14.12 22.96
C ASN A 200 -3.98 12.94 23.94
N VAL A 201 -2.92 12.14 23.77
CA VAL A 201 -2.49 11.06 24.68
C VAL A 201 -1.04 11.25 25.12
N ASN A 202 -0.68 10.78 26.31
CA ASN A 202 0.66 10.94 26.90
C ASN A 202 1.54 9.68 26.76
N ILE A 203 1.09 8.70 25.99
CA ILE A 203 1.82 7.48 25.66
C ILE A 203 2.36 7.54 24.21
N PRO A 204 3.43 6.78 23.89
CA PRO A 204 3.90 6.65 22.52
C PRO A 204 2.79 6.14 21.58
N VAL A 205 2.73 6.72 20.38
CA VAL A 205 1.80 6.38 19.31
C VAL A 205 2.58 5.91 18.07
N ILE A 206 2.22 4.73 17.58
CA ILE A 206 2.76 4.18 16.33
C ILE A 206 1.74 4.43 15.21
N ALA A 207 2.13 5.22 14.20
CA ALA A 207 1.30 5.50 13.04
C ALA A 207 1.22 4.29 12.10
N ASN A 208 0.02 3.86 11.70
CA ASN A 208 -0.16 2.73 10.80
C ASN A 208 -1.09 3.05 9.62
N GLY A 209 -0.65 2.64 8.43
CA GLY A 209 -1.37 2.80 7.17
C GLY A 209 -0.71 3.83 6.25
N ASN A 210 -0.68 3.53 4.95
CA ASN A 210 -0.07 4.34 3.89
C ASN A 210 1.47 4.48 3.93
N ILE A 211 2.16 3.65 4.72
CA ILE A 211 3.62 3.49 4.67
C ILE A 211 3.98 2.41 3.63
N LEU A 212 4.26 2.81 2.39
CA LEU A 212 4.42 1.91 1.23
C LEU A 212 5.84 1.92 0.63
N SER A 213 6.65 2.91 1.01
CA SER A 213 8.02 3.17 0.61
C SER A 213 8.78 3.82 1.76
N PHE A 214 10.11 3.94 1.63
CA PHE A 214 10.93 4.60 2.64
C PHE A 214 10.59 6.10 2.77
N ASP A 215 10.27 6.77 1.67
CA ASP A 215 9.91 8.20 1.65
C ASP A 215 8.61 8.50 2.44
N ASP A 216 7.69 7.53 2.53
CA ASP A 216 6.45 7.68 3.32
C ASP A 216 6.74 7.71 4.84
N VAL A 217 7.93 7.28 5.28
CA VAL A 217 8.30 7.20 6.69
C VAL A 217 8.49 8.60 7.29
N GLU A 218 9.39 9.40 6.71
CA GLU A 218 9.62 10.78 7.12
C GLU A 218 8.33 11.59 6.99
N ALA A 219 7.68 11.54 5.82
CA ALA A 219 6.45 12.28 5.56
C ALA A 219 5.31 11.96 6.53
N CYS A 220 5.20 10.72 7.02
CA CYS A 220 4.21 10.36 8.02
C CYS A 220 4.59 10.90 9.42
N LEU A 221 5.86 10.77 9.81
CA LEU A 221 6.33 11.20 11.13
C LEU A 221 6.25 12.73 11.26
N ASP A 222 6.74 13.48 10.28
CA ASP A 222 6.67 14.95 10.25
C ASP A 222 5.23 15.46 10.30
N TYR A 223 4.33 14.82 9.54
CA TYR A 223 2.94 15.24 9.48
C TYR A 223 2.17 14.93 10.78
N THR A 224 2.40 13.74 11.37
CA THR A 224 1.62 13.22 12.51
C THR A 224 2.21 13.51 13.88
N GLY A 225 3.52 13.73 13.97
CA GLY A 225 4.26 13.74 15.24
C GLY A 225 4.28 12.40 15.97
N ALA A 226 3.91 11.28 15.31
CA ALA A 226 3.97 9.95 15.89
C ALA A 226 5.43 9.54 16.20
N ASP A 227 5.62 8.64 17.17
CA ASP A 227 6.97 8.23 17.61
C ASP A 227 7.60 7.18 16.69
N ALA A 228 6.77 6.49 15.89
CA ALA A 228 7.19 5.45 14.96
C ALA A 228 6.15 5.22 13.87
N VAL A 229 6.59 4.56 12.79
CA VAL A 229 5.71 4.05 11.74
C VAL A 229 5.64 2.53 11.75
N MET A 230 4.45 2.01 11.51
CA MET A 230 4.22 0.58 11.29
C MET A 230 3.78 0.33 9.85
N SER A 231 4.52 -0.52 9.13
CA SER A 231 4.09 -1.05 7.83
C SER A 231 3.65 -2.51 7.93
N ALA A 232 2.83 -2.94 6.97
CA ALA A 232 2.16 -4.24 6.94
C ALA A 232 2.27 -4.85 5.54
N GLU A 233 1.23 -4.69 4.71
CA GLU A 233 1.17 -5.29 3.36
C GLU A 233 2.33 -4.86 2.45
N ALA A 234 2.91 -3.67 2.63
CA ALA A 234 4.09 -3.25 1.87
C ALA A 234 5.36 -4.01 2.26
N LEU A 235 5.53 -4.44 3.52
CA LEU A 235 6.65 -5.31 3.92
C LEU A 235 6.53 -6.70 3.29
N LEU A 236 5.31 -7.23 3.12
CA LEU A 236 5.11 -8.52 2.44
C LEU A 236 5.54 -8.47 0.97
N HIS A 237 5.46 -7.28 0.35
CA HIS A 237 5.91 -7.07 -1.03
C HIS A 237 7.38 -6.64 -1.11
N ASN A 238 7.89 -5.90 -0.12
CA ASN A 238 9.27 -5.46 0.00
C ASN A 238 9.73 -5.54 1.46
N PRO A 239 10.30 -6.67 1.90
CA PRO A 239 10.89 -6.80 3.23
C PRO A 239 12.03 -5.80 3.48
N ALA A 240 12.64 -5.28 2.41
CA ALA A 240 13.71 -4.28 2.48
C ALA A 240 13.25 -2.83 2.70
N LEU A 241 11.93 -2.57 2.82
CA LEU A 241 11.33 -1.22 2.86
C LEU A 241 12.03 -0.26 3.85
N PHE A 242 12.35 -0.72 5.06
CA PHE A 242 12.95 0.12 6.11
C PHE A 242 14.48 0.27 6.01
N SER A 243 15.13 -0.39 5.05
CA SER A 243 16.58 -0.26 4.82
C SER A 243 16.95 0.87 3.88
N GLY A 244 15.97 1.45 3.16
CA GLY A 244 16.21 2.38 2.04
C GLY A 244 16.85 1.73 0.79
N LYS A 245 17.26 0.45 0.87
CA LYS A 245 17.88 -0.30 -0.23
C LYS A 245 16.81 -1.00 -1.08
N ASN A 246 17.15 -1.28 -2.33
CA ASN A 246 16.33 -2.08 -3.24
C ASN A 246 17.09 -3.34 -3.69
N PRO A 247 17.28 -4.35 -2.82
CA PRO A 247 17.97 -5.59 -3.21
C PRO A 247 17.24 -6.29 -4.37
N PRO A 248 17.96 -7.09 -5.18
CA PRO A 248 17.32 -7.99 -6.13
C PRO A 248 16.35 -8.95 -5.45
N VAL A 249 15.21 -9.21 -6.09
CA VAL A 249 14.11 -9.99 -5.52
C VAL A 249 14.49 -11.44 -5.22
N TRP A 250 15.36 -12.03 -6.06
CA TRP A 250 15.90 -13.38 -5.83
C TRP A 250 16.68 -13.47 -4.52
N LYS A 251 17.41 -12.41 -4.12
CA LYS A 251 18.20 -12.37 -2.89
C LYS A 251 17.29 -12.33 -1.66
N ILE A 252 16.21 -11.56 -1.71
CA ILE A 252 15.20 -11.55 -0.64
C ILE A 252 14.50 -12.90 -0.51
N VAL A 253 14.17 -13.56 -1.63
CA VAL A 253 13.56 -14.90 -1.60
C VAL A 253 14.54 -15.94 -1.07
N GLU A 254 15.79 -15.94 -1.50
CA GLU A 254 16.83 -16.85 -1.02
C GLU A 254 17.08 -16.70 0.49
N GLU A 255 17.26 -15.47 0.97
CA GLU A 255 17.45 -15.18 2.39
C GLU A 255 16.21 -15.54 3.22
N TYR A 256 15.00 -15.34 2.68
CA TYR A 256 13.77 -15.79 3.32
C TYR A 256 13.68 -17.32 3.37
N LEU A 257 14.04 -18.04 2.31
CA LEU A 257 14.03 -19.52 2.29
C LEU A 257 15.05 -20.10 3.27
N GLN A 258 16.23 -19.49 3.42
CA GLN A 258 17.22 -19.88 4.43
C GLN A 258 16.69 -19.71 5.86
N LEU A 259 15.99 -18.60 6.14
CA LEU A 259 15.34 -18.37 7.43
C LEU A 259 14.14 -19.30 7.64
N ALA A 260 13.37 -19.57 6.58
CA ALA A 260 12.23 -20.48 6.60
C ALA A 260 12.66 -21.91 6.95
N ASP A 261 13.77 -22.39 6.38
CA ASP A 261 14.40 -23.68 6.69
C ASP A 261 14.91 -23.70 8.15
N LYS A 262 15.77 -22.73 8.51
CA LYS A 262 16.35 -22.59 9.87
C LYS A 262 15.30 -22.63 10.99
N TYR A 263 14.13 -22.03 10.77
CA TYR A 263 13.05 -21.95 11.76
C TYR A 263 11.87 -22.90 11.48
N ASN A 264 12.04 -23.90 10.60
CA ASN A 264 11.05 -24.91 10.23
C ASN A 264 9.65 -24.30 9.93
N THR A 265 9.64 -23.29 9.07
CA THR A 265 8.46 -22.48 8.76
C THR A 265 7.44 -23.26 7.93
N PRO A 266 6.13 -23.26 8.28
CA PRO A 266 5.13 -23.97 7.51
C PRO A 266 5.11 -23.56 6.03
N ILE A 267 5.13 -24.56 5.13
CA ILE A 267 5.09 -24.39 3.68
C ILE A 267 3.92 -23.49 3.20
N ARG A 268 2.83 -23.41 3.96
CA ARG A 268 1.73 -22.46 3.69
C ARG A 268 2.19 -20.99 3.78
N CYS A 269 2.95 -20.63 4.81
CA CYS A 269 3.49 -19.28 5.01
C CYS A 269 4.57 -19.00 3.96
N VAL A 270 5.45 -19.96 3.70
CA VAL A 270 6.50 -19.85 2.67
C VAL A 270 5.92 -19.49 1.31
N ARG A 271 4.98 -20.30 0.80
CA ARG A 271 4.30 -20.02 -0.48
C ARG A 271 3.62 -18.65 -0.46
N CYS A 272 2.91 -18.33 0.62
CA CYS A 272 2.23 -17.04 0.80
C CYS A 272 3.17 -15.83 0.67
N HIS A 273 4.36 -15.89 1.27
CA HIS A 273 5.38 -14.84 1.17
C HIS A 273 6.00 -14.76 -0.22
N LEU A 274 6.37 -15.89 -0.84
CA LEU A 274 6.91 -15.89 -2.21
C LEU A 274 5.90 -15.30 -3.21
N PHE A 275 4.61 -15.63 -3.11
CA PHE A 275 3.56 -15.01 -3.95
C PHE A 275 3.40 -13.49 -3.75
N LYS A 276 3.83 -12.95 -2.61
CA LYS A 276 3.79 -11.51 -2.30
C LYS A 276 5.06 -10.80 -2.77
N ILE A 277 6.24 -11.34 -2.43
CA ILE A 277 7.55 -10.80 -2.83
C ILE A 277 7.70 -10.85 -4.36
N LEU A 278 7.35 -11.97 -5.00
CA LEU A 278 7.47 -12.18 -6.45
C LEU A 278 6.26 -11.71 -7.25
N TYR A 279 5.38 -10.88 -6.67
CA TYR A 279 4.12 -10.46 -7.30
C TYR A 279 4.29 -9.90 -8.73
N LEU A 280 5.37 -9.16 -8.98
CA LEU A 280 5.67 -8.61 -10.31
C LEU A 280 6.20 -9.68 -11.27
N CYS A 281 7.15 -10.52 -10.82
CA CYS A 281 7.71 -11.62 -11.60
C CYS A 281 6.62 -12.59 -12.05
N ILE A 282 5.73 -13.00 -11.13
CA ILE A 282 4.58 -13.88 -11.38
C ILE A 282 3.62 -13.35 -12.46
N TYR A 283 3.59 -12.03 -12.69
CA TYR A 283 2.74 -11.39 -13.71
C TYR A 283 3.38 -11.30 -15.09
N GLN A 284 4.70 -11.50 -15.18
CA GLN A 284 5.49 -11.36 -16.40
C GLN A 284 6.07 -12.70 -16.88
N ASP A 285 6.26 -13.63 -15.96
CA ASP A 285 6.86 -14.94 -16.19
C ASP A 285 5.88 -16.03 -15.69
N ASP A 286 5.40 -16.86 -16.63
CA ASP A 286 4.47 -17.95 -16.33
C ASP A 286 5.20 -19.16 -15.68
N GLU A 287 6.50 -19.38 -15.98
CA GLU A 287 7.31 -20.45 -15.39
C GLU A 287 7.50 -20.23 -13.89
N VAL A 288 7.80 -18.98 -13.48
CA VAL A 288 7.82 -18.58 -12.05
C VAL A 288 6.48 -18.87 -11.37
N ARG A 289 5.35 -18.66 -12.05
CA ARG A 289 4.01 -18.90 -11.49
C ARG A 289 3.70 -20.38 -11.36
N GLU A 290 4.05 -21.18 -12.37
CA GLU A 290 3.86 -22.63 -12.38
C GLU A 290 4.66 -23.28 -11.26
N ILE A 291 5.96 -23.01 -11.16
CA ILE A 291 6.83 -23.51 -10.08
C ILE A 291 6.24 -23.17 -8.72
N LEU A 292 5.85 -21.92 -8.45
CA LEU A 292 5.27 -21.51 -7.15
C LEU A 292 3.93 -22.18 -6.81
N THR A 293 3.19 -22.60 -7.84
CA THR A 293 1.88 -23.26 -7.68
C THR A 293 2.04 -24.75 -7.41
N GLU A 294 2.99 -25.41 -8.08
CA GLU A 294 3.21 -26.85 -8.00
C GLU A 294 4.19 -27.27 -6.90
N SER A 295 5.16 -26.41 -6.57
CA SER A 295 6.12 -26.61 -5.47
C SER A 295 5.42 -27.01 -4.18
N SER A 296 5.95 -28.03 -3.49
CA SER A 296 5.44 -28.58 -2.24
C SER A 296 6.47 -28.61 -1.11
N THR A 297 7.77 -28.54 -1.43
CA THR A 297 8.90 -28.55 -0.50
C THR A 297 9.67 -27.23 -0.51
N LEU A 298 10.57 -27.01 0.46
CA LEU A 298 11.50 -25.87 0.43
C LEU A 298 12.48 -25.96 -0.76
N THR A 299 12.96 -27.16 -1.08
CA THR A 299 13.86 -27.43 -2.20
C THR A 299 13.24 -27.00 -3.53
N ASP A 300 11.96 -27.26 -3.73
CA ASP A 300 11.24 -26.85 -4.94
C ASP A 300 11.28 -25.32 -5.12
N PHE A 301 11.08 -24.55 -4.03
CA PHE A 301 11.11 -23.09 -4.07
C PHE A 301 12.49 -22.49 -4.37
N TYR A 302 13.60 -23.19 -4.08
CA TYR A 302 14.93 -22.74 -4.49
C TYR A 302 15.11 -22.76 -6.02
N SER A 303 14.36 -23.58 -6.77
CA SER A 303 14.39 -23.53 -8.24
C SER A 303 13.93 -22.17 -8.80
N VAL A 304 13.03 -21.48 -8.09
CA VAL A 304 12.59 -20.11 -8.43
C VAL A 304 13.75 -19.12 -8.26
N VAL A 305 14.57 -19.26 -7.22
CA VAL A 305 15.76 -18.42 -7.01
C VAL A 305 16.73 -18.61 -8.17
N GLU A 306 17.00 -19.86 -8.56
CA GLU A 306 17.92 -20.17 -9.67
C GLU A 306 17.40 -19.71 -11.04
N LEU A 307 16.08 -19.75 -11.28
CA LEU A 307 15.45 -19.15 -12.46
C LEU A 307 15.64 -17.63 -12.48
N LEU A 308 15.36 -16.96 -11.36
CA LEU A 308 15.52 -15.50 -11.22
C LEU A 308 16.97 -15.03 -11.29
N LYS A 309 17.95 -15.84 -10.85
CA LYS A 309 19.39 -15.59 -11.04
C LYS A 309 19.82 -15.72 -12.52
N LYS A 310 19.12 -16.51 -13.33
CA LYS A 310 19.40 -16.69 -14.77
C LYS A 310 18.70 -15.64 -15.65
N LEU A 311 17.56 -15.11 -15.22
CA LEU A 311 16.83 -14.05 -15.93
C LEU A 311 17.68 -12.79 -16.27
N PRO A 312 18.61 -12.26 -15.45
CA PRO A 312 19.48 -11.16 -15.88
C PRO A 312 20.37 -11.48 -17.10
N ALA A 313 20.69 -12.75 -17.37
CA ALA A 313 21.50 -13.14 -18.54
C ALA A 313 20.69 -13.19 -19.85
N LYS A 314 19.35 -13.21 -19.81
CA LYS A 314 18.52 -13.21 -21.03
C LYS A 314 18.45 -11.82 -21.70
N LEU A 315 18.70 -10.74 -20.95
CA LEU A 315 18.59 -9.36 -21.45
C LEU A 315 19.92 -8.75 -21.92
N SER A 316 21.07 -9.23 -21.44
CA SER A 316 22.37 -8.90 -22.06
C SER A 316 22.51 -9.56 -23.44
N ASN A 317 22.02 -10.80 -23.58
CA ASN A 317 22.31 -11.65 -24.74
C ASN A 317 21.28 -11.52 -25.88
N THR A 318 20.32 -10.59 -25.79
CA THR A 318 19.28 -10.40 -26.83
C THR A 318 19.51 -9.20 -27.76
N GLU A 319 20.50 -8.33 -27.51
CA GLU A 319 20.85 -7.23 -28.42
C GLU A 319 22.16 -7.41 -29.21
N GLU A 320 23.12 -8.22 -28.75
CA GLU A 320 24.43 -8.40 -29.42
C GLU A 320 24.43 -9.32 -30.66
N SER A 321 23.26 -9.66 -31.24
CA SER A 321 23.19 -10.48 -32.46
C SER A 321 22.42 -9.84 -33.62
N LYS A 322 22.58 -8.51 -33.81
CA LYS A 322 22.42 -7.82 -35.12
C LYS A 322 22.88 -6.35 -35.09
N THR A 323 24.19 -6.10 -35.12
CA THR A 323 24.80 -5.07 -36.02
C THR A 323 26.33 -5.14 -35.99
N ASN A 324 26.94 -5.37 -37.16
CA ASN A 324 28.35 -5.06 -37.37
C ASN A 324 28.50 -3.54 -37.46
N VAL A 325 29.14 -2.90 -36.47
CA VAL A 325 29.77 -1.59 -36.64
C VAL A 325 31.20 -1.68 -36.11
N LYS A 326 32.15 -1.18 -36.91
CA LYS A 326 33.59 -1.26 -36.63
C LYS A 326 33.98 -0.26 -35.54
N ASN A 327 35.09 -0.54 -34.85
CA ASN A 327 35.83 0.41 -34.01
C ASN A 327 35.94 1.80 -34.69
N ASN A 328 35.87 2.87 -33.89
CA ASN A 328 36.74 4.06 -34.00
C ASN A 328 36.56 5.02 -32.79
N ASP A 329 37.55 5.90 -32.61
CA ASP A 329 37.88 6.72 -31.44
C ASP A 329 36.79 7.56 -30.74
N PRO A 330 36.96 7.87 -29.42
CA PRO A 330 36.06 8.74 -28.66
C PRO A 330 36.05 10.23 -29.05
N GLU A 331 37.04 10.75 -29.79
CA GLU A 331 37.17 12.19 -30.05
C GLU A 331 36.28 12.72 -31.19
N ASN A 332 35.67 11.86 -32.01
CA ASN A 332 35.00 12.27 -33.26
C ASN A 332 33.49 12.56 -33.15
N ILE A 333 32.93 12.68 -31.94
CA ILE A 333 31.50 12.99 -31.74
C ILE A 333 31.23 14.51 -31.74
N LEU A 334 32.26 15.35 -31.56
CA LEU A 334 32.10 16.80 -31.39
C LEU A 334 32.10 17.64 -32.70
N GLU A 335 32.39 17.06 -33.87
CA GLU A 335 32.40 17.80 -35.15
C GLU A 335 31.14 17.61 -36.03
N SER A 336 30.17 16.79 -35.61
CA SER A 336 28.94 16.54 -36.40
C SER A 336 27.85 17.62 -36.27
N ILE A 337 28.13 18.72 -35.55
CA ILE A 337 27.25 19.90 -35.46
C ILE A 337 27.98 21.14 -36.00
N ASN A 338 28.28 21.13 -37.31
CA ASN A 338 28.60 22.36 -38.02
C ASN A 338 28.24 22.26 -39.51
N PHE A 339 27.15 22.92 -39.91
CA PHE A 339 26.86 23.31 -41.28
C PHE A 339 26.38 24.77 -41.23
N GLY A 340 26.95 25.63 -42.06
CA GLY A 340 26.64 27.07 -42.06
C GLY A 340 26.52 27.67 -43.47
N PHE A 341 26.17 28.96 -43.52
CA PHE A 341 25.89 29.79 -44.73
C PHE A 341 24.58 29.36 -45.45
N GLU A 342 23.72 30.22 -46.02
CA GLU A 342 23.68 31.68 -46.36
C GLU A 342 22.18 32.11 -46.55
N GLU A 343 21.70 33.36 -46.59
CA GLU A 343 22.20 34.75 -46.44
C GLU A 343 20.97 35.67 -46.04
N PHE A 344 20.99 36.96 -46.38
CA PHE A 344 19.92 37.98 -46.49
C PHE A 344 19.32 38.66 -45.23
N ALA A 345 20.11 39.63 -44.75
CA ALA A 345 19.78 41.07 -44.78
C ALA A 345 18.55 41.66 -44.04
N ASP A 346 18.89 42.42 -42.98
CA ASP A 346 18.60 43.86 -42.79
C ASP A 346 17.14 44.35 -42.68
N THR A 347 16.71 44.77 -41.48
CA THR A 347 16.53 46.23 -41.14
C THR A 347 15.89 46.50 -39.77
N LYS A 348 16.57 47.36 -38.99
CA LYS A 348 16.08 48.52 -38.18
C LYS A 348 14.58 48.51 -37.75
N ASN A 349 14.21 48.63 -36.47
CA ASN A 349 14.21 49.94 -35.76
C ASN A 349 13.72 49.90 -34.29
N LEU A 350 14.28 50.83 -33.48
CA LEU A 350 13.67 51.61 -32.39
C LEU A 350 13.15 50.96 -31.08
N THR A 351 13.86 51.29 -29.99
CA THR A 351 13.37 51.49 -28.60
C THR A 351 12.90 52.98 -28.44
N PRO A 352 12.58 53.57 -27.25
CA PRO A 352 12.54 53.08 -25.85
C PRO A 352 11.34 53.58 -24.98
N HIS A 353 11.46 53.36 -23.65
CA HIS A 353 10.70 53.94 -22.51
C HIS A 353 9.40 53.21 -22.08
N THR A 354 9.09 53.02 -20.78
CA THR A 354 9.56 53.74 -19.55
C THR A 354 9.60 52.81 -18.32
N ILE A 355 10.45 53.10 -17.32
CA ILE A 355 10.49 52.46 -15.97
C ILE A 355 10.26 53.58 -14.92
N PRO A 356 9.58 53.35 -13.78
CA PRO A 356 10.31 53.00 -12.53
C PRO A 356 9.74 51.75 -11.81
N VAL A 357 10.56 50.82 -11.27
CA VAL A 357 11.12 50.74 -9.88
C VAL A 357 10.01 50.88 -8.81
N VAL A 358 9.75 49.92 -7.90
CA VAL A 358 10.58 49.47 -6.75
C VAL A 358 10.12 48.07 -6.21
N CYS A 359 11.10 47.19 -5.91
CA CYS A 359 11.25 46.14 -4.86
C CYS A 359 10.04 45.40 -4.22
N ASP A 360 10.14 44.12 -3.78
CA ASP A 360 11.31 43.21 -3.74
C ASP A 360 10.94 41.71 -3.68
N ASN A 361 11.75 40.91 -4.40
CA ASN A 361 12.28 39.58 -4.07
C ASN A 361 11.37 38.41 -3.63
N GLU A 362 10.87 37.68 -4.63
CA GLU A 362 11.04 36.22 -4.63
C GLU A 362 12.35 35.85 -5.35
N LYS A 363 13.11 34.84 -4.88
CA LYS A 363 13.31 33.54 -5.58
C LYS A 363 14.50 32.71 -5.09
N ASN A 364 14.26 31.40 -5.09
CA ASN A 364 15.14 30.29 -5.48
C ASN A 364 16.59 30.28 -4.99
N PHE A 365 16.96 29.19 -4.29
CA PHE A 365 18.28 28.59 -4.49
C PHE A 365 18.15 27.12 -4.94
N LEU A 366 18.75 26.84 -6.10
CA LEU A 366 19.01 25.48 -6.58
C LEU A 366 20.07 24.82 -5.69
N LEU A 367 19.98 23.49 -5.60
CA LEU A 367 21.05 22.63 -5.11
C LEU A 367 22.35 22.86 -5.89
N ARG A 368 23.48 22.95 -5.19
CA ARG A 368 24.81 22.72 -5.75
C ARG A 368 25.60 21.73 -4.90
N THR A 369 26.41 20.93 -5.60
CA THR A 369 27.17 19.80 -5.10
C THR A 369 28.57 20.20 -4.63
N THR A 370 29.01 19.59 -3.53
CA THR A 370 30.41 19.22 -3.19
C THR A 370 31.57 19.98 -3.82
N ARG A 371 32.34 20.71 -2.99
CA ARG A 371 33.72 20.34 -2.57
C ARG A 371 34.30 21.42 -1.65
N ASN A 372 35.02 20.98 -0.62
CA ASN A 372 35.91 21.84 0.17
C ASN A 372 37.28 21.88 -0.52
N ASP A 373 37.91 23.06 -0.54
CA ASP A 373 39.37 23.19 -0.58
C ASP A 373 39.81 24.51 0.09
N ASN A 374 40.67 24.38 1.11
CA ASN A 374 41.73 25.27 1.59
C ASN A 374 41.53 26.78 1.79
N MET A 375 41.76 27.26 3.03
CA MET A 375 42.89 28.16 3.32
C MET A 375 43.25 28.25 4.84
N SER A 376 44.56 28.30 5.13
CA SER A 376 45.32 29.00 6.21
C SER A 376 44.63 29.43 7.54
N ASP A 377 45.27 29.43 8.72
CA ASP A 377 46.68 29.20 9.11
C ASP A 377 46.80 29.00 10.64
N GLY A 378 47.94 28.49 11.13
CA GLY A 378 48.47 28.82 12.48
C GLY A 378 48.82 27.66 13.43
N ASN A 379 50.13 27.47 13.67
CA ASN A 379 50.86 27.02 14.89
C ASN A 379 50.27 25.88 15.80
N GLU A 380 51.05 24.95 16.36
CA GLU A 380 52.51 24.88 16.64
C GLU A 380 52.92 23.44 17.06
N ASN A 381 54.19 23.05 16.85
CA ASN A 381 55.03 22.14 17.69
C ASN A 381 54.59 20.66 17.98
N PHE A 382 55.46 19.63 18.12
CA PHE A 382 56.89 19.37 17.83
C PHE A 382 57.16 17.82 17.91
N ILE A 383 58.07 17.28 17.08
CA ILE A 383 58.93 16.07 17.26
C ILE A 383 58.35 14.62 17.40
N ASN A 384 58.75 13.78 16.42
CA ASN A 384 59.21 12.37 16.39
C ASN A 384 58.76 11.30 17.42
N ASN A 385 58.39 10.12 16.90
CA ASN A 385 59.31 8.97 16.90
C ASN A 385 58.93 7.87 15.89
N MET A 386 59.95 7.14 15.40
CA MET A 386 59.80 5.87 14.67
C MET A 386 59.46 4.74 15.64
N ASP A 387 58.72 3.71 15.20
CA ASP A 387 59.33 2.39 15.02
C ASP A 387 58.51 1.50 14.05
N SER A 388 59.11 0.37 13.69
CA SER A 388 58.81 -0.55 12.61
C SER A 388 57.93 -1.74 13.04
N GLY A 389 57.24 -2.36 12.07
CA GLY A 389 56.47 -3.59 12.28
C GLY A 389 55.59 -3.97 11.08
N ASN A 390 56.15 -4.74 10.13
CA ASN A 390 55.36 -5.39 9.07
C ASN A 390 54.53 -6.56 9.65
N ASP A 391 53.29 -6.75 9.19
CA ASP A 391 52.97 -7.82 8.21
C ASP A 391 51.45 -7.91 7.92
N ASP A 392 51.12 -8.20 6.66
CA ASP A 392 49.90 -8.80 6.11
C ASP A 392 48.50 -8.34 6.59
N ILE A 393 47.93 -7.37 5.86
CA ILE A 393 46.47 -7.31 5.59
C ILE A 393 46.25 -7.40 4.08
N ARG A 394 45.60 -8.49 3.64
CA ARG A 394 45.16 -8.66 2.25
C ARG A 394 43.97 -7.75 1.96
N ASN A 395 44.19 -6.69 1.18
CA ASN A 395 43.09 -5.96 0.55
C ASN A 395 42.51 -6.79 -0.60
N GLU A 396 41.38 -7.46 -0.37
CA GLU A 396 40.49 -7.82 -1.46
C GLU A 396 39.72 -6.56 -1.87
N ASN A 397 40.09 -6.02 -3.04
CA ASN A 397 39.44 -4.82 -3.59
C ASN A 397 37.96 -5.09 -3.86
N GLU A 398 37.11 -4.15 -3.43
CA GLU A 398 35.70 -4.13 -3.78
C GLU A 398 35.55 -4.08 -5.31
N ALA A 399 35.05 -5.18 -5.89
CA ALA A 399 34.63 -5.20 -7.28
C ALA A 399 33.42 -4.26 -7.43
N GLY A 400 33.59 -3.16 -8.18
CA GLY A 400 32.57 -2.14 -8.36
C GLY A 400 31.26 -2.73 -8.87
N ASP A 401 30.19 -2.53 -8.09
CA ASP A 401 28.87 -3.11 -8.31
C ASP A 401 28.31 -2.74 -9.70
N THR A 402 28.32 -3.68 -10.65
CA THR A 402 27.64 -3.55 -11.96
C THR A 402 26.12 -3.66 -11.84
N LEU A 403 25.55 -3.23 -10.70
CA LEU A 403 24.14 -3.40 -10.33
C LEU A 403 23.18 -2.40 -11.03
N ASN A 404 23.72 -1.41 -11.75
CA ASN A 404 22.93 -0.32 -12.36
C ASN A 404 22.06 -0.72 -13.56
N TYR A 405 22.12 -1.98 -14.03
CA TYR A 405 21.40 -2.44 -15.23
C TYR A 405 20.46 -3.64 -15.01
N LEU A 406 20.04 -3.90 -13.76
CA LEU A 406 18.93 -4.82 -13.51
C LEU A 406 17.59 -4.15 -13.86
N PRO A 407 16.67 -4.83 -14.59
CA PRO A 407 15.34 -4.30 -14.85
C PRO A 407 14.62 -3.91 -13.55
N ILE A 408 13.87 -2.81 -13.60
CA ILE A 408 13.13 -2.24 -12.45
C ILE A 408 12.23 -3.27 -11.72
N TRP A 409 11.83 -4.34 -12.41
CA TRP A 409 10.99 -5.44 -11.91
C TRP A 409 11.75 -6.56 -11.18
N VAL A 410 13.08 -6.66 -11.38
CA VAL A 410 13.98 -7.56 -10.64
C VAL A 410 14.35 -6.95 -9.27
N CYS A 411 14.17 -5.64 -9.11
CA CYS A 411 14.28 -4.92 -7.84
C CYS A 411 12.89 -4.64 -7.24
N HIS A 412 12.86 -4.32 -5.95
CA HIS A 412 11.65 -3.97 -5.21
C HIS A 412 11.12 -2.56 -5.53
N SER A 413 10.87 -2.30 -6.82
CA SER A 413 10.33 -1.02 -7.27
C SER A 413 8.96 -0.73 -6.61
N ARG A 414 8.77 0.56 -6.24
CA ARG A 414 7.60 1.03 -5.47
C ARG A 414 6.32 0.29 -5.88
N PRO A 415 5.60 -0.36 -4.96
CA PRO A 415 4.21 -0.74 -5.20
C PRO A 415 3.39 0.54 -5.30
N ARG A 416 3.43 1.18 -6.48
CA ARG A 416 2.54 2.29 -6.83
C ARG A 416 1.14 1.81 -6.49
N VAL A 417 0.35 2.62 -5.79
CA VAL A 417 -1.09 2.40 -5.65
C VAL A 417 -1.75 2.72 -6.99
N ALA A 418 -1.41 1.91 -8.00
CA ALA A 418 -2.11 1.82 -9.25
C ALA A 418 -3.47 1.21 -8.93
N ILE A 419 -4.50 2.06 -8.82
CA ILE A 419 -5.90 1.64 -8.71
C ILE A 419 -6.28 0.99 -10.05
N THR A 420 -5.86 -0.26 -10.21
CA THR A 420 -6.18 -1.13 -11.34
C THR A 420 -7.00 -2.29 -10.81
N GLU A 421 -8.08 -2.61 -11.52
CA GLU A 421 -9.09 -3.54 -10.99
C GLU A 421 -8.69 -5.02 -11.06
N LYS A 422 -7.46 -5.33 -11.47
CA LYS A 422 -6.93 -6.70 -11.65
C LYS A 422 -6.42 -7.37 -10.37
N SER A 423 -6.23 -6.65 -9.27
CA SER A 423 -5.97 -7.28 -7.94
C SER A 423 -7.23 -7.90 -7.31
N ARG A 424 -8.38 -7.85 -7.98
CA ARG A 424 -9.66 -8.36 -7.46
C ARG A 424 -9.85 -9.87 -7.67
N GLY A 425 -9.17 -10.64 -6.82
CA GLY A 425 -9.62 -11.97 -6.39
C GLY A 425 -9.10 -13.16 -7.18
N CYS A 426 -8.00 -13.76 -6.71
CA CYS A 426 -7.59 -15.10 -7.13
C CYS A 426 -6.82 -15.88 -6.03
N PHE A 427 -7.44 -16.15 -4.87
CA PHE A 427 -6.88 -17.10 -3.89
C PHE A 427 -7.90 -18.00 -3.16
N SER A 428 -9.22 -17.83 -3.36
CA SER A 428 -10.23 -18.72 -2.71
C SER A 428 -10.58 -19.99 -3.51
N LYS A 429 -9.72 -20.42 -4.45
CA LYS A 429 -9.98 -21.55 -5.37
C LYS A 429 -8.92 -22.66 -5.34
N TYR A 430 -7.83 -22.49 -4.62
CA TYR A 430 -6.68 -23.42 -4.62
C TYR A 430 -6.63 -24.35 -3.40
N PHE A 431 -7.75 -24.53 -2.70
CA PHE A 431 -7.87 -25.38 -1.50
C PHE A 431 -8.85 -26.56 -1.68
N ASP A 432 -9.12 -26.99 -2.91
CA ASP A 432 -10.04 -28.11 -3.19
C ASP A 432 -9.44 -29.01 -4.29
N SER A 433 -8.84 -30.13 -3.87
CA SER A 433 -8.13 -31.08 -4.74
C SER A 433 -9.01 -32.28 -5.12
N SER A 434 -9.22 -32.53 -6.43
CA SER A 434 -9.54 -33.87 -6.96
C SER A 434 -9.54 -33.94 -8.51
N GLU A 435 -8.48 -34.57 -9.03
CA GLU A 435 -8.32 -35.43 -10.22
C GLU A 435 -9.22 -35.35 -11.50
N LYS A 436 -8.53 -35.29 -12.67
CA LYS A 436 -8.65 -36.13 -13.92
C LYS A 436 -10.00 -36.19 -14.69
N THR A 437 -10.10 -36.34 -16.03
CA THR A 437 -9.16 -36.51 -17.19
C THR A 437 -9.85 -36.06 -18.51
N ASN A 438 -9.13 -36.06 -19.65
CA ASN A 438 -9.59 -35.75 -21.04
C ASN A 438 -10.83 -36.59 -21.48
N GLU A 439 -11.66 -36.25 -22.48
CA GLU A 439 -11.42 -35.98 -23.92
C GLU A 439 -12.56 -35.15 -24.60
N ASN A 440 -12.55 -35.05 -25.94
CA ASN A 440 -13.28 -34.08 -26.79
C ASN A 440 -14.63 -34.64 -27.37
N PRO A 441 -15.28 -34.11 -28.44
CA PRO A 441 -16.63 -33.54 -28.29
C PRO A 441 -17.74 -34.24 -29.11
N GLU A 442 -18.97 -34.25 -28.58
CA GLU A 442 -20.23 -33.86 -29.27
C GLU A 442 -21.44 -34.01 -28.32
N GLU A 443 -22.66 -33.85 -28.83
CA GLU A 443 -23.75 -33.20 -28.08
C GLU A 443 -24.54 -34.05 -27.05
N MET A 444 -25.25 -33.29 -26.19
CA MET A 444 -26.55 -33.65 -25.61
C MET A 444 -26.63 -34.77 -24.55
N TYR A 445 -26.14 -34.50 -23.33
CA TYR A 445 -27.00 -34.60 -22.13
C TYR A 445 -26.43 -33.80 -20.94
N MET A 446 -27.21 -32.87 -20.37
CA MET A 446 -26.76 -32.06 -19.24
C MET A 446 -26.62 -32.90 -17.95
N SER A 447 -25.37 -33.19 -17.55
CA SER A 447 -25.04 -33.95 -16.33
C SER A 447 -25.86 -33.53 -15.10
N LYS A 448 -26.30 -34.52 -14.31
CA LYS A 448 -27.07 -34.34 -13.07
C LYS A 448 -26.41 -33.34 -12.10
N LYS A 449 -25.06 -33.24 -12.09
CA LYS A 449 -24.28 -32.26 -11.29
C LYS A 449 -24.49 -30.82 -11.78
N LYS A 450 -24.56 -30.59 -13.09
CA LYS A 450 -24.79 -29.28 -13.73
C LYS A 450 -26.25 -28.84 -13.55
N GLN A 451 -27.21 -29.76 -13.66
CA GLN A 451 -28.63 -29.49 -13.35
C GLN A 451 -28.87 -29.14 -11.87
N ARG A 452 -28.18 -29.80 -10.94
CA ARG A 452 -28.25 -29.45 -9.50
C ARG A 452 -27.68 -28.06 -9.23
N ARG A 453 -26.56 -27.68 -9.88
CA ARG A 453 -25.99 -26.33 -9.80
C ARG A 453 -26.95 -25.25 -10.34
N ALA A 454 -27.61 -25.50 -11.48
CA ALA A 454 -28.62 -24.59 -12.03
C ALA A 454 -29.80 -24.38 -11.07
N ARG A 455 -30.42 -25.47 -10.58
CA ARG A 455 -31.54 -25.40 -9.62
C ARG A 455 -31.14 -24.75 -8.29
N HIS A 456 -29.90 -24.91 -7.84
CA HIS A 456 -29.39 -24.20 -6.66
C HIS A 456 -29.24 -22.69 -6.93
N HIS A 457 -28.69 -22.31 -8.09
CA HIS A 457 -28.56 -20.91 -8.49
C HIS A 457 -29.92 -20.21 -8.58
N GLU A 458 -30.93 -20.84 -9.18
CA GLU A 458 -32.30 -20.32 -9.25
C GLU A 458 -32.91 -20.11 -7.86
N ARG A 459 -32.75 -21.07 -6.94
CA ARG A 459 -33.20 -20.93 -5.54
C ARG A 459 -32.54 -19.76 -4.81
N VAL A 460 -31.23 -19.56 -5.01
CA VAL A 460 -30.49 -18.41 -4.44
C VAL A 460 -30.99 -17.09 -5.03
N VAL A 461 -31.21 -17.02 -6.35
CA VAL A 461 -31.75 -15.83 -7.03
C VAL A 461 -33.18 -15.53 -6.59
N ALA A 462 -34.03 -16.55 -6.41
CA ALA A 462 -35.38 -16.41 -5.88
C ALA A 462 -35.36 -15.86 -4.45
N ALA A 463 -34.58 -16.46 -3.55
CA ALA A 463 -34.43 -15.99 -2.16
C ALA A 463 -33.87 -14.54 -2.08
N MET A 464 -32.97 -14.16 -3.00
CA MET A 464 -32.53 -12.77 -3.11
C MET A 464 -33.63 -11.80 -3.57
N LYS A 465 -34.47 -12.21 -4.54
CA LYS A 465 -35.64 -11.41 -4.99
C LYS A 465 -36.67 -11.28 -3.87
N GLU A 466 -36.95 -12.36 -3.13
CA GLU A 466 -37.80 -12.41 -1.94
C GLU A 466 -37.33 -11.39 -0.88
N LYS A 467 -36.07 -11.51 -0.44
CA LYS A 467 -35.47 -10.64 0.59
C LYS A 467 -35.44 -9.16 0.18
N ARG A 468 -35.35 -8.86 -1.13
CA ARG A 468 -35.51 -7.50 -1.67
C ARG A 468 -36.97 -7.01 -1.58
N LYS A 469 -37.97 -7.85 -1.88
CA LYS A 469 -39.40 -7.53 -1.68
C LYS A 469 -39.68 -7.25 -0.20
N THR A 470 -39.27 -8.11 0.73
CA THR A 470 -39.51 -7.93 2.18
C THR A 470 -38.87 -6.63 2.70
N LYS A 471 -37.64 -6.31 2.25
CA LYS A 471 -36.97 -5.05 2.63
C LYS A 471 -37.67 -3.81 2.05
N LYS A 472 -38.32 -3.92 0.88
CA LYS A 472 -39.15 -2.84 0.30
C LYS A 472 -40.46 -2.67 1.07
N MET A 473 -41.10 -3.77 1.48
CA MET A 473 -42.31 -3.78 2.32
C MET A 473 -42.04 -3.13 3.69
N ARG A 474 -41.01 -3.59 4.43
CA ARG A 474 -40.62 -2.99 5.72
C ARG A 474 -40.31 -1.49 5.63
N ARG A 475 -39.71 -1.03 4.52
CA ARG A 475 -39.49 0.41 4.28
C ARG A 475 -40.79 1.18 4.05
N LYS A 476 -41.78 0.58 3.37
CA LYS A 476 -43.11 1.19 3.22
C LYS A 476 -43.87 1.25 4.54
N GLN A 477 -43.86 0.17 5.34
CA GLN A 477 -44.47 0.15 6.67
C GLN A 477 -43.85 1.19 7.59
N LYS A 478 -42.52 1.24 7.71
CA LYS A 478 -41.85 2.23 8.55
C LYS A 478 -42.11 3.69 8.09
N LEU A 479 -42.29 3.92 6.79
CA LEU A 479 -42.67 5.25 6.26
C LEU A 479 -44.16 5.58 6.47
N ALA A 480 -45.02 4.58 6.69
CA ALA A 480 -46.41 4.78 7.07
C ALA A 480 -46.53 5.01 8.58
N GLU A 481 -45.82 4.22 9.40
CA GLU A 481 -45.69 4.40 10.85
C GLU A 481 -45.16 5.80 11.21
N MET A 482 -44.10 6.26 10.52
CA MET A 482 -43.57 7.63 10.66
C MET A 482 -44.50 8.73 10.11
N LYS A 483 -45.62 8.39 9.46
CA LYS A 483 -46.66 9.33 9.02
C LYS A 483 -47.92 9.29 9.88
N THR A 484 -48.17 8.20 10.61
CA THR A 484 -49.21 8.15 11.65
C THR A 484 -48.71 8.67 13.00
N GLN A 485 -47.39 8.84 13.17
CA GLN A 485 -46.76 9.46 14.34
C GLN A 485 -46.35 10.93 14.08
N ASP A 486 -47.23 11.72 13.45
CA ASP A 486 -47.07 13.18 13.42
C ASP A 486 -47.52 13.78 14.77
N ILE A 487 -46.62 13.81 15.76
CA ILE A 487 -46.74 14.76 16.87
C ILE A 487 -46.29 16.12 16.36
N VAL A 488 -47.26 16.94 15.94
CA VAL A 488 -47.06 18.35 15.63
C VAL A 488 -47.02 19.13 16.94
N SER A 489 -45.84 19.53 17.41
CA SER A 489 -45.66 20.74 18.23
C SER A 489 -44.19 21.17 18.34
N VAL A 490 -43.91 22.40 17.89
CA VAL A 490 -42.93 23.36 18.43
C VAL A 490 -41.49 22.86 18.66
N VAL A 491 -40.57 23.19 17.75
CA VAL A 491 -39.66 24.35 17.87
C VAL A 491 -39.29 24.82 16.44
N GLU A 492 -39.55 26.09 16.13
CA GLU A 492 -38.97 26.77 14.96
C GLU A 492 -37.64 27.46 15.34
N ASN A 493 -36.76 27.64 14.33
CA ASN A 493 -35.39 28.18 14.41
C ASN A 493 -34.36 27.20 15.03
N VAL A 494 -33.14 27.00 14.49
CA VAL A 494 -32.30 27.87 13.63
C VAL A 494 -31.64 27.07 12.48
N ASN A 495 -31.45 27.73 11.33
CA ASN A 495 -30.58 27.41 10.15
C ASN A 495 -30.06 25.97 9.94
N ASP A 496 -30.58 25.28 8.90
CA ASP A 496 -29.85 25.16 7.61
C ASP A 496 -30.69 24.39 6.56
N LYS A 497 -31.54 25.09 5.80
CA LYS A 497 -32.22 24.51 4.63
C LYS A 497 -31.28 24.50 3.41
N LYS A 498 -30.36 23.52 3.35
CA LYS A 498 -29.77 23.14 2.06
C LYS A 498 -30.86 22.60 1.14
N GLU A 499 -31.24 23.41 0.15
CA GLU A 499 -32.20 23.00 -0.88
C GLU A 499 -31.78 21.66 -1.51
N LYS A 500 -32.74 20.75 -1.66
CA LYS A 500 -32.50 19.46 -2.31
C LYS A 500 -32.45 19.65 -3.82
N VAL A 501 -31.30 20.11 -4.31
CA VAL A 501 -30.98 20.28 -5.74
C VAL A 501 -31.46 19.05 -6.53
N THR A 502 -32.35 19.27 -7.49
CA THR A 502 -32.94 18.18 -8.28
C THR A 502 -31.89 17.51 -9.18
N LYS A 503 -32.13 16.25 -9.58
CA LYS A 503 -31.22 15.55 -10.51
C LYS A 503 -31.01 16.28 -11.85
N LYS A 504 -31.95 17.13 -12.27
CA LYS A 504 -31.82 17.96 -13.48
C LYS A 504 -30.85 19.12 -13.22
N GLN A 505 -31.03 19.85 -12.13
CA GLN A 505 -30.10 20.93 -11.71
C GLN A 505 -28.68 20.38 -11.46
N GLN A 506 -28.53 19.24 -10.76
CA GLN A 506 -27.23 18.59 -10.56
C GLN A 506 -26.51 18.28 -11.88
N LYS A 507 -27.24 17.84 -12.93
CA LYS A 507 -26.65 17.61 -14.26
C LYS A 507 -26.21 18.92 -14.92
N MET A 508 -26.97 20.01 -14.77
CA MET A 508 -26.61 21.32 -15.34
C MET A 508 -25.40 21.92 -14.65
N MET A 509 -25.35 21.96 -13.31
CA MET A 509 -24.20 22.45 -12.55
C MET A 509 -22.90 21.68 -12.87
N ILE A 510 -22.99 20.37 -13.06
CA ILE A 510 -21.85 19.55 -13.49
C ILE A 510 -21.40 19.91 -14.91
N LYS A 511 -22.34 20.17 -15.83
CA LYS A 511 -22.04 20.57 -17.21
C LYS A 511 -21.36 21.94 -17.25
N GLU A 512 -21.93 22.92 -16.55
CA GLU A 512 -21.38 24.28 -16.43
C GLU A 512 -19.96 24.27 -15.85
N ARG A 513 -19.73 23.48 -14.78
CA ARG A 513 -18.39 23.35 -14.17
C ARG A 513 -17.36 22.67 -15.09
N LEU A 514 -17.79 21.74 -15.95
CA LEU A 514 -16.90 21.12 -16.94
C LEU A 514 -16.61 22.05 -18.12
N LEU A 515 -17.57 22.89 -18.52
CA LEU A 515 -17.39 23.89 -19.57
C LEU A 515 -16.52 25.06 -19.10
N SER A 516 -16.72 25.58 -17.88
CA SER A 516 -15.92 26.68 -17.34
C SER A 516 -14.45 26.31 -17.09
N ALA A 517 -14.15 25.02 -16.94
CA ALA A 517 -12.79 24.49 -16.91
C ALA A 517 -12.09 24.48 -18.29
N GLN A 518 -12.83 24.58 -19.40
CA GLN A 518 -12.23 24.66 -20.73
C GLN A 518 -11.56 26.02 -20.90
N GLY A 519 -10.22 26.03 -20.85
CA GLY A 519 -9.39 27.23 -21.02
C GLY A 519 -8.86 27.84 -19.71
N THR A 520 -9.46 27.53 -18.56
CA THR A 520 -9.01 28.06 -17.25
C THR A 520 -8.26 27.05 -16.39
N SER A 521 -8.45 25.74 -16.64
CA SER A 521 -7.82 24.68 -15.85
C SER A 521 -6.77 23.89 -16.64
N PRO A 522 -5.86 23.16 -15.96
CA PRO A 522 -4.79 22.41 -16.62
C PRO A 522 -5.31 21.47 -17.70
N LYS A 523 -4.68 21.54 -18.87
CA LYS A 523 -4.94 20.67 -20.03
C LYS A 523 -4.21 19.34 -19.83
N ILE A 524 -4.91 18.21 -19.86
CA ILE A 524 -4.30 16.87 -19.86
C ILE A 524 -4.47 16.25 -21.24
N CYS A 525 -3.36 16.16 -21.96
CA CYS A 525 -3.28 15.50 -23.26
C CYS A 525 -2.96 14.01 -23.09
N ILE A 526 -3.80 13.15 -23.66
CA ILE A 526 -3.61 11.70 -23.67
C ILE A 526 -3.46 11.25 -25.12
N ASN A 527 -2.26 10.81 -25.47
CA ASN A 527 -1.98 10.20 -26.76
C ASN A 527 -2.55 8.78 -26.80
N LEU A 528 -3.45 8.51 -27.75
CA LEU A 528 -4.08 7.21 -27.98
C LEU A 528 -3.60 6.55 -29.28
N GLY A 529 -2.58 7.09 -29.95
CA GLY A 529 -2.10 6.61 -31.26
C GLY A 529 -1.60 5.17 -31.29
N PHE A 530 -1.25 4.58 -30.14
CA PHE A 530 -0.93 3.15 -30.02
C PHE A 530 -2.17 2.23 -29.97
N ALA A 531 -3.38 2.78 -29.95
CA ALA A 531 -4.62 1.99 -29.92
C ALA A 531 -4.78 1.12 -31.19
N SER A 532 -4.30 1.58 -32.35
CA SER A 532 -4.30 0.82 -33.60
C SER A 532 -3.47 -0.48 -33.54
N SER A 533 -2.49 -0.56 -32.63
CA SER A 533 -1.66 -1.75 -32.39
C SER A 533 -2.14 -2.63 -31.22
N MET A 534 -3.28 -2.34 -30.60
CA MET A 534 -3.80 -3.08 -29.44
C MET A 534 -4.81 -4.16 -29.85
N GLU A 535 -4.83 -5.28 -29.13
CA GLU A 535 -5.90 -6.28 -29.31
C GLU A 535 -7.27 -5.73 -28.88
N THR A 536 -8.37 -6.22 -29.45
CA THR A 536 -9.75 -5.86 -29.04
C THR A 536 -9.98 -6.03 -27.53
N LYS A 537 -9.31 -6.98 -26.87
CA LYS A 537 -9.37 -7.19 -25.41
C LYS A 537 -8.71 -6.07 -24.61
N GLU A 538 -7.73 -5.39 -25.19
CA GLU A 538 -7.00 -4.26 -24.63
C GLU A 538 -7.72 -2.95 -24.92
N LEU A 539 -8.21 -2.74 -26.15
CA LEU A 539 -9.14 -1.67 -26.49
C LEU A 539 -10.38 -1.66 -25.57
N SER A 540 -10.92 -2.85 -25.30
CA SER A 540 -12.02 -3.08 -24.36
C SER A 540 -11.68 -2.72 -22.90
N ARG A 541 -10.39 -2.73 -22.51
CA ARG A 541 -9.90 -2.25 -21.20
C ARG A 541 -9.62 -0.75 -21.21
N LEU A 542 -8.99 -0.22 -22.27
CA LEU A 542 -8.65 1.18 -22.46
C LEU A 542 -9.91 2.06 -22.47
N SER A 543 -10.92 1.70 -23.26
CA SER A 543 -12.26 2.31 -23.23
C SER A 543 -12.90 2.35 -21.82
N SER A 544 -12.63 1.35 -20.98
CA SER A 544 -13.10 1.30 -19.60
C SER A 544 -12.28 2.21 -18.66
N GLN A 545 -10.99 2.44 -18.96
CA GLN A 545 -10.15 3.43 -18.29
C GLN A 545 -10.57 4.86 -18.66
N LEU A 546 -10.80 5.16 -19.94
CA LEU A 546 -11.28 6.46 -20.42
C LEU A 546 -12.63 6.85 -19.76
N ARG A 547 -13.57 5.90 -19.64
CA ARG A 547 -14.81 6.12 -18.86
C ARG A 547 -14.54 6.49 -17.40
N ARG A 548 -13.61 5.80 -16.73
CA ARG A 548 -13.27 6.08 -15.33
C ARG A 548 -12.57 7.42 -15.15
N LEU A 549 -11.71 7.81 -16.09
CA LEU A 549 -11.06 9.11 -16.12
C LEU A 549 -12.10 10.23 -16.20
N TYR A 550 -12.96 10.21 -17.23
CA TYR A 550 -14.03 11.20 -17.36
C TYR A 550 -15.00 11.17 -16.18
N GLY A 551 -15.34 9.97 -15.71
CA GLY A 551 -16.16 9.78 -14.51
C GLY A 551 -15.56 10.42 -13.26
N SER A 552 -14.25 10.34 -13.06
CA SER A 552 -13.55 10.99 -11.93
C SER A 552 -13.52 12.50 -12.12
N ASN A 553 -13.15 12.97 -13.32
CA ASN A 553 -13.10 14.40 -13.66
C ASN A 553 -14.47 15.09 -13.42
N ARG A 554 -15.55 14.44 -13.88
CA ARG A 554 -16.94 14.89 -13.70
C ARG A 554 -17.34 15.10 -12.23
N HIS A 555 -16.79 14.31 -11.30
CA HIS A 555 -17.09 14.42 -9.87
C HIS A 555 -16.07 15.27 -9.08
N SER A 556 -14.94 15.65 -9.68
CA SER A 556 -13.95 16.55 -9.06
C SER A 556 -14.56 17.90 -8.68
N SER A 557 -14.11 18.50 -7.59
CA SER A 557 -14.39 19.92 -7.28
C SER A 557 -13.73 20.85 -8.30
N HIS A 558 -12.53 20.50 -8.77
CA HIS A 558 -11.75 21.21 -9.77
C HIS A 558 -11.49 20.27 -10.96
N PRO A 559 -12.32 20.32 -12.02
CA PRO A 559 -12.10 19.48 -13.21
C PRO A 559 -10.99 20.04 -14.11
N VAL A 560 -10.29 19.13 -14.77
CA VAL A 560 -9.25 19.40 -15.77
C VAL A 560 -9.82 19.30 -17.19
N HIS A 561 -9.22 20.00 -18.16
CA HIS A 561 -9.63 19.89 -19.55
C HIS A 561 -8.93 18.68 -20.20
N LEU A 562 -9.71 17.67 -20.63
CA LEU A 562 -9.19 16.43 -21.21
C LEU A 562 -9.11 16.52 -22.75
N TYR A 563 -7.91 16.29 -23.28
CA TYR A 563 -7.61 16.22 -24.71
C TYR A 563 -7.20 14.79 -25.06
N PHE A 564 -7.92 14.14 -25.97
CA PHE A 564 -7.55 12.83 -26.52
C PHE A 564 -6.96 13.05 -27.92
N CYS A 565 -5.68 12.71 -28.08
CA CYS A 565 -4.91 12.90 -29.32
C CYS A 565 -4.75 11.56 -30.04
N SER A 566 -4.74 11.60 -31.37
CA SER A 566 -4.83 10.41 -32.23
C SER A 566 -6.03 9.54 -31.83
N PHE A 567 -7.20 10.17 -31.78
CA PHE A 567 -8.47 9.54 -31.40
C PHE A 567 -9.64 10.17 -32.18
N SER A 568 -10.07 9.48 -33.23
CA SER A 568 -11.12 9.87 -34.17
C SER A 568 -12.40 9.03 -33.99
N PRO A 569 -13.61 9.53 -34.34
CA PRO A 569 -14.83 8.74 -34.36
C PRO A 569 -14.75 7.42 -35.17
N ASP A 570 -13.85 7.35 -36.15
CA ASP A 570 -13.66 6.17 -36.99
C ASP A 570 -12.81 5.06 -36.34
N ASP A 571 -12.12 5.33 -35.23
CA ASP A 571 -11.27 4.33 -34.56
C ASP A 571 -12.08 3.19 -33.91
N GLU A 572 -11.53 1.98 -33.92
CA GLU A 572 -12.11 0.84 -33.18
C GLU A 572 -12.26 1.17 -31.68
N LEU A 573 -11.29 1.89 -31.09
CA LEU A 573 -11.36 2.34 -29.71
C LEU A 573 -12.57 3.26 -29.46
N TYR A 574 -12.91 4.15 -30.40
CA TYR A 574 -14.03 5.08 -30.27
C TYR A 574 -15.36 4.33 -30.33
N LYS A 575 -15.51 3.43 -31.32
CA LYS A 575 -16.67 2.54 -31.48
C LYS A 575 -16.88 1.64 -30.25
N ILE A 576 -15.80 1.16 -29.64
CA ILE A 576 -15.83 0.43 -28.35
C ILE A 576 -16.21 1.36 -27.18
N CYS A 577 -15.80 2.63 -27.20
CA CYS A 577 -16.21 3.60 -26.18
C CYS A 577 -17.71 3.91 -26.25
N GLU A 578 -18.27 4.22 -27.41
CA GLU A 578 -19.71 4.49 -27.55
C GLU A 578 -20.57 3.28 -27.16
N SER A 579 -20.23 2.08 -27.64
CA SER A 579 -21.01 0.87 -27.36
C SER A 579 -20.97 0.44 -25.88
N LYS A 580 -19.90 0.74 -25.14
CA LYS A 580 -19.72 0.29 -23.74
C LYS A 580 -19.93 1.36 -22.68
N ASN A 581 -19.94 2.63 -23.04
CA ASN A 581 -19.99 3.75 -22.11
C ASN A 581 -21.21 4.63 -22.42
N ASP A 582 -22.31 4.37 -21.72
CA ASP A 582 -23.57 5.12 -21.86
C ASP A 582 -23.34 6.65 -21.85
N GLY A 583 -23.75 7.31 -22.93
CA GLY A 583 -23.57 8.74 -23.17
C GLY A 583 -22.16 9.21 -23.52
N PHE A 584 -21.24 8.35 -24.01
CA PHE A 584 -19.86 8.73 -24.37
C PHE A 584 -19.77 9.93 -25.32
N SER A 585 -20.56 9.96 -26.38
CA SER A 585 -20.67 11.08 -27.33
C SER A 585 -21.21 12.39 -26.72
N THR A 586 -21.65 12.37 -25.45
CA THR A 586 -22.04 13.57 -24.69
C THR A 586 -20.98 14.01 -23.68
N TYR A 587 -19.79 13.40 -23.70
CA TYR A 587 -18.69 13.77 -22.81
C TYR A 587 -18.05 15.07 -23.29
N ILE A 588 -17.76 15.99 -22.35
CA ILE A 588 -17.03 17.23 -22.63
C ILE A 588 -15.54 16.87 -22.69
N LEU A 589 -15.07 16.63 -23.92
CA LEU A 589 -13.71 16.23 -24.28
C LEU A 589 -13.29 17.01 -25.53
N HIS A 590 -11.99 17.26 -25.68
CA HIS A 590 -11.44 17.67 -26.96
C HIS A 590 -10.85 16.46 -27.69
N LEU A 591 -11.18 16.27 -28.96
CA LEU A 591 -10.65 15.23 -29.83
C LEU A 591 -9.67 15.84 -30.83
N SER A 592 -8.57 15.16 -31.12
CA SER A 592 -7.64 15.54 -32.18
C SER A 592 -7.14 14.30 -32.91
N GLU A 593 -7.16 14.35 -34.24
CA GLU A 593 -6.64 13.28 -35.10
C GLU A 593 -5.11 13.32 -35.21
N ILE A 594 -4.50 14.47 -34.91
CA ILE A 594 -3.07 14.72 -35.05
C ILE A 594 -2.40 14.76 -33.66
N LEU A 595 -1.13 14.35 -33.61
CA LEU A 595 -0.25 14.57 -32.47
C LEU A 595 0.05 16.08 -32.33
N ILE A 596 -0.62 16.76 -31.39
CA ILE A 596 -0.37 18.19 -31.10
C ILE A 596 0.95 18.33 -30.33
N PHE A 597 2.07 18.36 -31.06
CA PHE A 597 3.36 18.87 -30.57
C PHE A 597 3.58 20.32 -31.03
N SER A 598 2.65 21.19 -30.64
CA SER A 598 2.79 22.64 -30.73
C SER A 598 2.05 23.31 -29.58
N CYS A 599 2.68 23.33 -28.40
CA CYS A 599 2.39 24.40 -27.45
C CYS A 599 3.03 25.67 -27.98
N SER A 600 2.30 26.42 -28.81
CA SER A 600 2.57 27.84 -28.98
C SER A 600 2.37 28.50 -27.61
N THR A 601 3.47 28.91 -26.99
CA THR A 601 3.47 29.75 -25.80
C THR A 601 2.89 31.11 -26.15
N ASN A 602 1.58 31.26 -25.95
CA ASN A 602 0.86 32.51 -25.65
C ASN A 602 -0.57 32.10 -25.27
N ASP A 603 -0.93 32.43 -24.02
CA ASP A 603 -2.21 32.27 -23.28
C ASP A 603 -2.13 31.34 -22.06
#